data_AF-A0A679JH21-F1
#
_entry.id   AF-A0A679JH21-F1
#
_cell.length_a   1.000
_cell.length_b   1.000
_cell.length_c   1.000
_cell.angle_alpha   90.00
_cell.angle_beta   90.00
_cell.angle_gamma   90.00
#
_symmetry.space_group_name_H-M   'P 1'
#
loop_
_entity.id
_entity.type
_entity.pdbx_description
1 polymer ?
#
loop_
_entity_poly.entity_id
_entity_poly.type
_entity_poly.pdbx_seq_one_letter_code
_entity_poly.pdbx_strand_id
1 'polypeptide(L)'
;MFLPSPRATERAQALAARLGCDVGDFTEPYGVPKPALLGSLSGFAVTLKEFGGRWDRTDRVYFFASWPMLEAALQHVLEQRDRSRAG
;
A
#
# COMPACT_ATOMS: atom_id res chain seq x y z
N MET A 1 1.50 7.23 -12.83
CA MET A 1 2.89 7.44 -12.37
C MET A 1 2.91 7.39 -10.85
N PHE A 2 3.84 6.61 -10.28
CA PHE A 2 4.12 6.61 -8.84
C PHE A 2 5.14 7.69 -8.47
N LEU A 3 4.85 8.46 -7.43
CA LEU A 3 5.70 9.52 -6.90
C LEU A 3 5.78 9.41 -5.37
N PRO A 4 6.94 9.64 -4.74
CA PRO A 4 6.99 9.77 -3.29
C PRO A 4 6.08 10.91 -2.85
N SER A 5 5.16 10.61 -1.93
CA SER A 5 4.12 11.56 -1.54
C SER A 5 4.54 12.35 -0.31
N PRO A 6 4.48 13.69 -0.33
CA PRO A 6 4.56 14.49 0.89
C PRO A 6 3.30 14.38 1.75
N ARG A 7 2.22 13.77 1.22
CA ARG A 7 0.96 13.48 1.92
C ARG A 7 0.96 12.09 2.55
N ALA A 8 1.98 11.28 2.26
CA ALA A 8 2.15 10.01 2.95
C ALA A 8 2.27 10.30 4.45
N THR A 9 1.41 9.67 5.23
CA THR A 9 1.50 9.76 6.68
C THR A 9 2.75 9.01 7.14
N GLU A 10 3.39 9.49 8.21
CA GLU A 10 4.51 8.78 8.84
C GLU A 10 4.11 7.34 9.21
N ARG A 11 2.84 7.14 9.58
CA ARG A 11 2.28 5.83 9.89
C ARG A 11 2.30 4.91 8.66
N ALA A 12 1.79 5.36 7.51
CA ALA A 12 1.79 4.56 6.29
C ALA A 12 3.22 4.20 5.84
N GLN A 13 4.14 5.16 5.93
CA GLN A 13 5.56 4.96 5.62
C GLN A 13 6.19 3.91 6.54
N ALA A 14 6.00 4.03 7.86
CA ALA A 14 6.55 3.09 8.83
C ALA A 14 6.00 1.67 8.64
N LEU A 15 4.69 1.53 8.37
CA LEU A 15 4.07 0.23 8.12
C LEU A 15 4.59 -0.41 6.83
N ALA A 16 4.69 0.36 5.74
CA ALA A 16 5.19 -0.13 4.46
C ALA A 16 6.67 -0.52 4.52
N ALA A 17 7.50 0.28 5.19
CA ALA A 17 8.92 -0.01 5.37
C ALA A 17 9.15 -1.36 6.07
N ARG A 18 8.33 -1.72 7.07
CA ARG A 18 8.39 -3.03 7.75
C ARG A 18 8.07 -4.21 6.81
N LEU A 19 7.34 -3.95 5.74
CA LEU A 19 7.00 -4.92 4.70
C LEU A 19 7.97 -4.86 3.50
N GLY A 20 8.99 -4.00 3.53
CA GLY A 20 9.89 -3.78 2.38
C GLY A 20 9.15 -3.15 1.20
N CYS A 21 8.20 -2.27 1.48
CA CYS A 21 7.41 -1.54 0.50
C CYS A 21 7.56 -0.03 0.70
N ASP A 22 7.34 0.71 -0.37
CA ASP A 22 7.31 2.15 -0.41
C ASP A 22 5.88 2.65 -0.63
N VAL A 23 5.54 3.75 0.03
CA VAL A 23 4.26 4.45 -0.16
C VAL A 23 4.46 5.74 -0.91
N GLY A 24 3.48 6.10 -1.72
CA GLY A 24 3.53 7.29 -2.55
C GLY A 24 2.17 7.66 -3.11
N ASP A 25 2.16 8.66 -3.96
CA ASP A 25 1.00 9.05 -4.74
C ASP A 25 1.07 8.36 -6.09
N PHE A 26 -0.03 7.73 -6.47
CA PHE A 26 -0.32 7.31 -7.83
C PHE A 26 -1.25 8.33 -8.47
N THR A 27 -0.77 8.96 -9.54
CA THR A 27 -1.55 9.91 -10.33
C THR A 27 -1.90 9.29 -11.67
N GLU A 28 -3.20 9.19 -11.93
CA GLU A 28 -3.75 8.88 -13.25
C GLU A 28 -3.72 10.13 -14.14
N PRO A 29 -3.67 10.01 -15.48
CA PRO A 29 -3.48 11.14 -16.41
C PRO A 29 -4.43 12.33 -16.22
N TYR A 30 -5.62 12.10 -15.67
CA TYR A 30 -6.63 13.12 -15.37
C TYR A 30 -7.23 12.98 -13.96
N GLY A 31 -6.55 12.26 -13.07
CA GLY A 31 -7.06 11.89 -11.75
C GLY A 31 -6.45 12.69 -10.60
N VAL A 32 -7.17 12.75 -9.49
CA VAL A 32 -6.62 13.21 -8.20
C VAL A 32 -5.54 12.21 -7.75
N PRO A 33 -4.41 12.66 -7.17
CA PRO A 33 -3.42 11.78 -6.58
C PRO A 33 -4.05 10.84 -5.56
N LYS A 34 -3.82 9.53 -5.72
CA LYS A 34 -4.31 8.49 -4.84
C LYS A 34 -3.14 7.84 -4.10
N PRO A 35 -3.32 7.48 -2.83
CA PRO A 35 -2.30 6.74 -2.10
C PRO A 35 -2.02 5.40 -2.77
N ALA A 36 -0.75 5.08 -2.91
CA ALA A 36 -0.29 3.86 -3.54
C ALA A 36 0.88 3.23 -2.82
N LEU A 37 1.03 1.94 -3.06
CA LEU A 37 2.02 1.07 -2.47
C LEU A 37 2.80 0.36 -3.58
N LEU A 38 4.11 0.50 -3.54
CA LEU A 38 5.09 -0.12 -4.43
C LEU A 38 5.97 -1.09 -3.63
N GLY A 39 6.35 -2.23 -4.20
CA GLY A 39 7.33 -3.13 -3.57
C GLY A 39 6.99 -4.62 -3.67
N SER A 40 7.39 -5.38 -2.66
CA SER A 40 7.22 -6.85 -2.62
C SER A 40 5.81 -7.26 -2.18
N LEU A 41 4.83 -7.12 -3.08
CA LEU A 41 3.39 -7.24 -2.78
C LEU A 41 2.81 -8.65 -2.92
N SER A 42 3.59 -9.62 -3.42
CA SER A 42 3.11 -10.95 -3.80
C SER A 42 2.48 -11.73 -2.64
N GLY A 43 3.01 -11.58 -1.43
CA GLY A 43 2.56 -12.32 -0.24
C GLY A 43 1.27 -11.80 0.38
N PHE A 44 0.80 -10.61 0.00
CA PHE A 44 -0.35 -9.95 0.63
C PHE A 44 -1.26 -9.24 -0.38
N ALA A 45 -1.13 -9.55 -1.66
CA ALA A 45 -1.98 -9.04 -2.72
C ALA A 45 -3.48 -9.30 -2.50
N VAL A 46 -3.82 -10.43 -1.86
CA VAL A 46 -5.20 -10.76 -1.50
C VAL A 46 -5.74 -9.75 -0.48
N THR A 47 -5.01 -9.57 0.63
CA THR A 47 -5.36 -8.59 1.66
C THR A 47 -5.47 -7.17 1.10
N LEU A 48 -4.54 -6.73 0.26
CA LEU A 48 -4.60 -5.40 -0.34
C LEU A 48 -5.91 -5.21 -1.13
N LYS A 49 -6.36 -6.24 -1.88
CA LYS A 49 -7.63 -6.19 -2.62
C LYS A 49 -8.86 -6.20 -1.72
N GLU A 50 -8.84 -6.96 -0.62
CA GLU A 50 -9.93 -6.99 0.37
C GLU A 50 -10.18 -5.60 0.98
N PHE A 51 -9.12 -4.84 1.22
CA PHE A 51 -9.18 -3.46 1.69
C PHE A 51 -9.45 -2.44 0.56
N GLY A 52 -9.85 -2.89 -0.63
CA GLY A 52 -10.20 -2.03 -1.76
C GLY A 52 -9.00 -1.56 -2.60
N GLY A 53 -7.82 -2.13 -2.39
CA GLY A 53 -6.63 -1.87 -3.19
C GLY A 53 -6.80 -2.36 -4.62
N ARG A 54 -6.51 -1.49 -5.58
CA ARG A 54 -6.55 -1.79 -7.01
C ARG A 54 -5.15 -1.88 -7.57
N TRP A 55 -4.91 -2.94 -8.35
CA TRP A 55 -3.62 -3.15 -8.99
C TRP A 55 -3.54 -2.36 -10.30
N ASP A 56 -2.56 -1.47 -10.39
CA ASP A 56 -2.15 -0.87 -11.66
C ASP A 56 -1.00 -1.69 -12.27
N ARG A 57 -1.18 -2.15 -13.51
CA ARG A 57 -0.19 -2.97 -14.21
C ARG A 57 0.96 -2.15 -14.81
N THR A 58 0.73 -0.86 -15.04
CA THR A 58 1.65 0.04 -15.74
C THR A 58 2.79 0.44 -14.81
N ASP A 59 2.44 0.99 -13.65
CA ASP A 59 3.36 1.40 -12.60
C ASP A 59 3.65 0.26 -11.62
N ARG A 60 2.94 -0.88 -11.72
CA ARG A 60 3.09 -2.05 -10.83
C ARG A 60 2.89 -1.69 -9.35
N VAL A 61 1.82 -0.95 -9.07
CA VAL A 61 1.48 -0.50 -7.72
C VAL A 61 0.06 -0.90 -7.33
N TYR A 62 -0.18 -1.07 -6.04
CA TYR A 62 -1.54 -1.07 -5.50
C TYR A 62 -1.93 0.34 -5.09
N PHE A 63 -2.99 0.90 -5.65
CA PHE A 63 -3.53 2.19 -5.24
C PHE A 63 -4.85 2.03 -4.48
N PHE A 64 -5.13 2.97 -3.59
CA PHE A 64 -6.28 2.98 -2.68
C PHE A 64 -7.09 4.26 -2.83
N ALA A 65 -8.33 4.26 -2.35
CA ALA A 65 -9.18 5.44 -2.40
C ALA A 65 -8.74 6.53 -1.40
N SER A 66 -8.13 6.14 -0.29
CA SER A 66 -7.68 7.08 0.76
C SER A 66 -6.54 6.49 1.62
N TRP A 67 -5.79 7.37 2.27
CA TRP A 67 -4.65 6.99 3.12
C TRP A 67 -5.06 6.06 4.27
N PRO A 68 -6.18 6.31 4.98
CA PRO A 68 -6.64 5.40 6.03
C PRO A 68 -6.90 3.97 5.54
N MET A 69 -7.39 3.78 4.32
CA MET A 69 -7.60 2.43 3.76
C MET A 69 -6.27 1.72 3.49
N LEU A 70 -5.29 2.44 2.95
CA LEU A 70 -3.93 1.93 2.75
C LEU A 70 -3.30 1.54 4.10
N GLU A 71 -3.40 2.40 5.11
CA GLU A 71 -2.88 2.13 6.46
C GLU A 71 -3.52 0.90 7.10
N ALA A 72 -4.84 0.78 7.02
CA ALA A 72 -5.58 -0.36 7.57
C ALA A 72 -5.15 -1.67 6.88
N ALA A 73 -4.97 -1.66 5.56
CA ALA A 73 -4.48 -2.80 4.81
C ALA A 73 -3.07 -3.21 5.27
N LEU A 74 -2.14 -2.25 5.35
CA LEU A 74 -0.75 -2.52 5.78
C LEU A 74 -0.68 -3.05 7.21
N GLN A 75 -1.47 -2.47 8.11
CA GLN A 75 -1.54 -2.92 9.50
C GLN A 75 -2.03 -4.37 9.56
N HIS A 76 -3.10 -4.71 8.83
CA HIS A 76 -3.63 -6.06 8.81
C HIS A 76 -2.62 -7.08 8.27
N VAL A 77 -1.88 -6.72 7.21
CA VAL A 77 -0.81 -7.57 6.66
C VAL A 77 0.28 -7.83 7.69
N LEU A 78 0.68 -6.82 8.46
CA LEU A 78 1.67 -6.98 9.53
C LEU A 78 1.15 -7.86 10.66
N GLU A 79 -0.11 -7.69 11.08
CA GLU A 79 -0.76 -8.54 12.09
C GLU A 79 -0.81 -10.02 11.65
N GLN A 80 -1.13 -10.27 10.38
CA GLN A 80 -1.09 -11.62 9.81
C GLN A 80 0.32 -12.19 9.78
N ARG A 81 1.31 -11.40 9.35
CA ARG A 81 2.72 -11.81 9.28
C ARG A 81 3.29 -12.16 10.65
N ASP A 82 2.93 -11.39 11.67
CA ASP A 82 3.35 -11.64 13.05
C ASP A 82 2.76 -12.95 13.57
N ARG A 83 1.46 -13.17 13.32
CA ARG A 83 0.77 -14.42 13.66
C ARG A 83 1.38 -15.65 12.96
N SER A 84 1.74 -15.52 11.68
CA SER A 84 2.37 -16.60 10.93
C SER A 84 3.82 -16.90 11.36
N ARG A 85 4.49 -15.98 12.04
CA ARG A 85 5.85 -16.18 12.57
C ARG A 85 5.88 -16.74 13.98
N ALA A 86 4.77 -16.62 14.72
CA ALA A 86 4.64 -17.06 16.10
C ALA A 86 4.15 -18.53 16.24
N GLY A 87 3.88 -19.21 15.12
CA GLY A 87 3.52 -20.63 15.08
C GLY A 87 4.57 -21.45 14.36
#